data_AF-A0AAW2MWG4-F1
#
_entry.id   AF-A0AAW2MWG4-F1
#
_cell.length_a   1.000
_cell.length_b   1.000
_cell.length_c   1.000
_cell.angle_alpha   90.00
_cell.angle_beta   90.00
_cell.angle_gamma   90.00
#
_symmetry.space_group_name_H-M   'P 1'
#
loop_
_entity.id
_entity.type
_entity.pdbx_description
1 polymer ?
#
loop_
_entity_poly.entity_id
_entity_poly.type
_entity_poly.pdbx_seq_one_letter_code
_entity_poly.pdbx_strand_id
1 'polypeptide(L)' 'MEHIDIGIKYDSSTGIYGMDFYVVLEHPGYRVGHHRRCKSRVGTQHRVTKEDAMKWFQVKYEGFILNKASNIGSS' A
#
# COMPACT_ATOMS: atom_id res chain seq x y z
N MET A 1 -0.61 -23.53 -0.89
CA MET A 1 -0.12 -23.66 -2.29
C MET A 1 0.29 -22.25 -2.68
N GLU A 2 1.57 -21.98 -2.53
CA GLU A 2 2.16 -20.64 -2.52
C GLU A 2 2.59 -20.23 -3.95
N HIS A 3 2.35 -18.95 -4.28
CA HIS A 3 2.86 -18.16 -5.41
C HIS A 3 2.80 -18.80 -6.82
N ILE A 4 1.60 -18.81 -7.44
CA ILE A 4 1.41 -19.04 -8.89
C ILE A 4 0.89 -17.79 -9.62
N ASP A 5 0.33 -16.79 -8.93
CA ASP A 5 -0.44 -15.70 -9.55
C ASP A 5 0.31 -14.36 -9.71
N ILE A 6 1.54 -14.37 -10.22
CA ILE A 6 2.22 -13.14 -10.68
C ILE A 6 2.71 -13.25 -12.14
N GLY A 7 2.24 -14.26 -12.88
CA GLY A 7 2.58 -14.45 -14.31
C GLY A 7 4.03 -14.83 -14.57
N ILE A 8 4.83 -15.08 -13.53
CA ILE A 8 6.22 -15.56 -13.67
C ILE A 8 6.16 -17.08 -13.84
N LYS A 9 6.75 -17.58 -14.93
CA LYS A 9 6.84 -19.02 -15.22
C LYS A 9 7.61 -19.72 -14.10
N TYR A 10 7.05 -20.82 -13.61
CA TYR A 10 7.67 -21.67 -12.60
C TYR A 10 8.99 -22.22 -13.14
N ASP A 11 10.11 -21.89 -12.50
CA ASP A 11 11.39 -22.56 -12.73
C ASP A 11 11.60 -23.57 -11.61
N SER A 12 11.65 -24.86 -11.95
CA SER A 12 11.72 -25.97 -10.99
C SER A 12 13.00 -26.02 -10.15
N SER A 13 14.00 -25.16 -10.42
CA SER A 13 15.23 -25.01 -9.64
C SER A 13 15.13 -23.97 -8.51
N THR A 14 14.10 -23.12 -8.57
CA THR A 14 13.94 -21.97 -7.68
C THR A 14 12.81 -22.33 -6.70
N GLY A 15 13.14 -22.54 -5.43
CA GLY A 15 12.18 -22.99 -4.40
C GLY A 15 10.99 -22.02 -4.17
N ILE A 16 10.11 -22.33 -3.21
CA ILE A 16 9.03 -21.42 -2.82
C ILE A 16 9.63 -20.25 -2.04
N TYR A 17 9.63 -19.06 -2.63
CA TYR A 17 10.02 -17.83 -1.94
C TYR A 17 8.76 -17.07 -1.53
N GLY A 18 8.63 -16.81 -0.23
CA GLY A 18 7.64 -15.86 0.28
C GLY A 18 7.98 -14.44 -0.17
N MET A 19 6.97 -13.65 -0.50
CA MET A 19 7.13 -12.27 -0.96
C MET A 19 6.23 -11.34 -0.15
N ASP A 20 6.82 -10.26 0.35
CA ASP A 20 6.12 -9.16 1.01
C ASP A 20 5.94 -7.98 0.04
N PHE A 21 4.74 -7.39 0.03
CA PHE A 21 4.45 -6.18 -0.75
C PHE A 21 4.28 -4.97 0.16
N TYR A 22 4.92 -3.87 -0.21
CA TYR A 22 4.72 -2.56 0.41
C TYR A 22 4.49 -1.51 -0.67
N VAL A 23 3.48 -0.66 -0.47
CA VAL A 23 3.09 0.40 -1.41
C VAL A 23 3.13 1.75 -0.69
N VAL A 24 3.83 2.71 -1.30
CA VAL A 24 3.90 4.09 -0.80
C VAL A 24 2.96 4.97 -1.60
N LEU A 25 2.10 5.72 -0.91
CA LEU A 25 1.19 6.69 -1.51
C LEU A 25 1.69 8.11 -1.18
N GLU A 26 1.71 8.97 -2.20
CA GLU A 26 2.09 10.39 -2.07
C GLU A 26 1.15 11.27 -2.91
N HIS A 27 0.88 12.50 -2.45
CA HIS A 27 0.14 13.49 -3.24
C HIS A 27 1.04 14.17 -4.28
N PRO A 28 0.46 14.65 -5.41
CA PRO A 28 1.19 15.48 -6.36
C PRO A 28 1.74 16.74 -5.67
N GLY A 29 3.06 16.90 -5.67
CA GLY A 29 3.75 18.00 -4.98
C GLY A 29 4.67 17.55 -3.85
N TYR A 30 4.62 16.27 -3.45
CA TYR A 30 5.48 15.72 -2.40
C TYR A 30 6.99 15.80 -2.69
N ARG A 31 7.35 15.96 -3.98
CA ARG A 31 8.74 16.14 -4.46
C ARG A 31 9.50 17.27 -3.76
N VAL A 32 8.82 18.29 -3.23
CA VAL A 32 9.45 19.39 -2.49
C VAL A 32 10.19 18.94 -1.21
N GLY A 33 9.83 17.77 -0.67
CA GLY A 33 10.58 17.16 0.44
C GLY A 33 11.83 16.40 -0.01
N HIS A 34 11.90 15.99 -1.28
CA HIS A 34 12.92 15.04 -1.78
C HIS A 34 13.97 15.71 -2.68
N HIS A 35 13.63 16.80 -3.37
CA HIS A 35 14.57 17.48 -4.27
C HIS A 35 15.78 18.11 -3.57
N ARG A 36 16.91 18.15 -4.30
CA ARG A 36 18.21 18.66 -3.80
C ARG A 36 18.24 20.18 -3.64
N ARG A 37 17.69 20.91 -4.61
CA ARG A 37 17.70 22.39 -4.66
C ARG A 37 16.38 22.93 -4.12
N CYS A 38 16.42 23.93 -3.24
CA CYS A 38 15.22 24.58 -2.67
C CYS A 38 14.29 23.64 -1.87
N LYS A 39 14.87 22.67 -1.16
CA LYS A 39 14.13 21.70 -0.32
C LYS A 39 13.26 22.43 0.70
N SER A 40 11.99 22.03 0.80
CA SER A 40 11.04 22.56 1.77
C SER A 40 10.25 21.44 2.46
N ARG A 41 9.64 21.75 3.59
CA ARG A 41 8.84 20.77 4.34
C ARG A 41 7.46 20.65 3.71
N VAL A 42 7.04 19.42 3.43
CA VAL A 42 5.64 19.14 3.06
C VAL A 42 4.74 19.42 4.26
N GLY A 43 3.78 20.32 4.08
CA GLY A 43 2.81 20.69 5.10
C GLY A 43 1.91 19.52 5.51
N THR A 44 1.46 19.51 6.77
CA THR A 44 0.69 18.40 7.34
C THR A 44 -0.58 18.08 6.55
N GLN A 45 -1.29 19.10 6.07
CA GLN A 45 -2.51 18.94 5.27
C GLN A 45 -2.28 18.28 3.90
N HIS A 46 -1.04 18.29 3.40
CA HIS A 46 -0.69 17.66 2.12
C HIS A 46 -0.12 16.25 2.29
N ARG A 47 0.00 15.76 3.53
CA ARG A 47 0.44 14.39 3.80
C ARG A 47 -0.74 13.45 3.66
N VAL A 48 -0.50 12.27 3.08
CA VAL A 48 -1.50 11.21 2.99
C VAL A 48 -1.80 10.70 4.39
N THR A 49 -3.07 10.75 4.80
CA THR A 49 -3.53 10.14 6.06
C THR A 49 -3.94 8.69 5.85
N LYS A 50 -4.11 7.94 6.94
CA LYS A 50 -4.57 6.55 6.88
C LYS A 50 -5.94 6.46 6.21
N GLU A 51 -6.84 7.38 6.55
CA GLU A 51 -8.19 7.46 6.03
C GLU A 51 -8.21 7.75 4.53
N ASP A 52 -7.34 8.65 4.08
CA ASP A 52 -7.20 8.97 2.65
C ASP A 52 -6.69 7.77 1.86
N ALA A 53 -5.69 7.06 2.38
CA ALA A 53 -5.15 5.85 1.76
C ALA A 53 -6.22 4.75 1.65
N MET A 54 -7.00 4.53 2.72
CA MET A 54 -8.09 3.56 2.72
C MET A 54 -9.16 3.89 1.68
N LYS A 55 -9.60 5.16 1.62
CA LYS A 55 -10.59 5.61 0.62
C LYS A 55 -10.05 5.50 -0.80
N TRP A 56 -8.80 5.90 -1.03
CA TRP A 56 -8.18 5.83 -2.34
C TRP A 56 -8.12 4.38 -2.84
N PHE A 57 -7.77 3.43 -1.97
CA PHE A 57 -7.73 2.01 -2.32
C PHE A 57 -9.12 1.47 -2.69
N GLN A 58 -10.14 1.79 -1.90
CA GLN A 58 -11.53 1.42 -2.18
C GLN A 58 -12.01 2.00 -3.51
N VAL A 59 -11.73 3.26 -3.82
CA VAL A 59 -12.19 3.91 -5.05
C VAL A 59 -11.41 3.44 -6.28
N LYS A 60 -10.09 3.26 -6.17
CA LYS A 60 -9.22 2.97 -7.31
C LYS A 60 -9.25 1.51 -7.73
N TYR A 61 -9.41 0.60 -6.76
CA TYR A 61 -9.31 -0.84 -6.97
C TYR A 61 -10.55 -1.60 -6.49
N GLU A 62 -11.61 -0.91 -6.07
CA GLU A 62 -12.83 -1.53 -5.50
C GLU A 62 -12.51 -2.48 -4.34
N GLY A 63 -11.40 -2.22 -3.64
CA GLY A 63 -10.84 -3.11 -2.64
C GLY A 63 -11.62 -3.07 -1.32
N PHE A 64 -11.89 -4.23 -0.74
CA PHE A 64 -12.56 -4.35 0.56
C PHE A 64 -11.54 -4.32 1.70
N ILE A 65 -11.78 -3.46 2.70
CA ILE A 65 -10.93 -3.35 3.90
C ILE A 65 -11.65 -4.06 5.05
N LEU A 66 -11.10 -5.18 5.49
CA LEU A 66 -11.64 -5.95 6.61
C LEU A 66 -11.23 -5.32 7.95
N ASN A 67 -12.17 -4.77 8.69
CA ASN A 67 -11.93 -4.37 10.07
C ASN A 67 -11.97 -5.60 10.98
N LYS A 68 -10.82 -6.04 11.48
CA LYS A 68 -10.70 -7.27 12.29
C LYS A 68 -11.27 -7.14 13.71
N ALA A 69 -11.80 -5.97 14.11
CA ALA A 69 -12.14 -5.66 15.50
C ALA A 69 -13.63 -5.78 15.88
N SER A 70 -14.53 -6.30 15.03
CA SER A 70 -15.98 -6.22 15.28
C SER A 70 -16.73 -7.57 15.32
N ASN A 71 -16.15 -8.65 15.83
CA ASN A 71 -16.90 -9.91 16.08
C ASN A 71 -16.34 -10.75 17.25
N ILE A 72 -15.83 -10.11 18.31
CA ILE A 72 -15.63 -10.79 19.60
C ILE A 72 -16.72 -10.27 20.53
N GLY A 73 -17.88 -10.92 20.54
CA GLY A 73 -18.97 -10.57 21.45
C GLY A 73 -20.33 -10.39 20.79
N SER A 74 -20.81 -11.43 20.10
CA SER A 74 -22.24 -11.72 20.03
C SER A 74 -22.38 -13.10 20.63
N SER A 75 -23.11 -13.19 21.75
CA SER A 75 -23.32 -14.37 22.58
C SER A 75 -23.75 -15.63 21.81
#